data_AF-A0A5Q3L8X5-F1
#
_entry.id   AF-A0A5Q3L8X5-F1
#
_cell.length_a   1.000
_cell.length_b   1.000
_cell.length_c   1.000
_cell.angle_alpha   90.00
_cell.angle_beta   90.00
_cell.angle_gamma   90.00
#
_symmetry.space_group_name_H-M   'P 1'
#
loop_
_entity.id
_entity.type
_entity.pdbx_description
1 polymer ?
#
loop_
_entity_poly.entity_id
_entity_poly.type
_entity_poly.pdbx_seq_one_letter_code
_entity_poly.pdbx_strand_id
1 'polypeptide(L)'
;MDKQEELLQEIKLFTAGFTGYPLEGFTKETIINHDLDLTFSEAYYYIDQFSFRFAVDMNYFLLNDYFYQGTKLADSFVALYLLTLCLTTIYLDMPITMLLLLFSIALAKLFGFTVRKPPPITLEHLVRIAEKGRWIEPHYLL
;
A
#
# COMPACT_ATOMS: atom_id res chain seq x y z
N MET A 1 -8.98 -28.23 -5.32
CA MET A 1 -8.02 -27.25 -5.86
C MET A 1 -7.50 -26.44 -4.69
N ASP A 2 -6.24 -26.04 -4.69
CA ASP A 2 -5.67 -25.26 -3.57
C ASP A 2 -6.35 -23.87 -3.55
N LYS A 3 -6.83 -23.43 -2.38
CA LYS A 3 -7.57 -22.15 -2.23
C LYS A 3 -6.74 -20.95 -2.68
N GLN A 4 -5.43 -21.01 -2.49
CA GLN A 4 -4.52 -19.96 -2.95
C GLN A 4 -4.38 -19.95 -4.47
N GLU A 5 -4.46 -21.10 -5.12
CA GLU A 5 -4.41 -21.20 -6.57
C GLU A 5 -5.71 -20.69 -7.21
N GLU A 6 -6.88 -20.96 -6.60
CA GLU A 6 -8.15 -20.38 -7.02
C GLU A 6 -8.13 -18.85 -6.96
N LEU A 7 -7.64 -18.31 -5.84
CA LEU A 7 -7.55 -16.88 -5.62
C LEU A 7 -6.52 -16.23 -6.55
N LEU A 8 -5.41 -16.89 -6.82
CA LEU A 8 -4.44 -16.43 -7.80
C LEU A 8 -5.06 -16.32 -9.19
N GLN A 9 -5.84 -17.32 -9.63
CA GLN A 9 -6.51 -17.26 -10.93
C GLN A 9 -7.53 -16.12 -10.98
N GLU A 10 -8.30 -15.90 -9.92
CA GLU A 10 -9.23 -14.76 -9.83
C GLU A 10 -8.50 -13.42 -9.94
N ILE A 11 -7.38 -13.27 -9.24
CA ILE A 11 -6.56 -12.05 -9.28
C ILE A 11 -5.92 -11.87 -10.66
N LYS A 12 -5.45 -12.94 -11.30
CA LYS A 12 -4.93 -12.87 -12.68
C LYS A 12 -6.01 -12.42 -13.66
N LEU A 13 -7.24 -12.93 -13.54
CA LEU A 13 -8.38 -12.51 -14.36
C LEU A 13 -8.71 -11.03 -14.16
N PHE A 14 -8.72 -10.58 -12.91
CA PHE A 14 -8.88 -9.16 -12.59
C PHE A 14 -7.76 -8.30 -13.22
N THR A 15 -6.51 -8.73 -13.08
CA THR A 15 -5.33 -8.02 -13.62
C THR A 15 -5.36 -7.97 -15.15
N ALA A 16 -5.71 -9.08 -15.80
CA ALA A 16 -5.91 -9.17 -17.24
C ALA A 16 -6.98 -8.19 -17.72
N GLY A 17 -8.13 -8.16 -17.03
CA GLY A 17 -9.24 -7.27 -17.36
C GLY A 17 -8.89 -5.79 -17.20
N PHE A 18 -8.05 -5.46 -16.21
CA PHE A 18 -7.61 -4.07 -15.98
C PHE A 18 -6.58 -3.60 -17.01
N THR A 19 -5.58 -4.44 -17.30
CA THR A 19 -4.41 -4.05 -18.11
C THR A 19 -4.55 -4.38 -19.60
N GLY A 20 -5.42 -5.32 -19.95
CA GLY A 20 -5.51 -5.88 -21.30
C GLY A 20 -4.42 -6.91 -21.64
N TYR A 21 -3.51 -7.24 -20.71
CA TYR A 21 -2.50 -8.28 -20.94
C TYR A 21 -3.12 -9.70 -20.92
N PRO A 22 -2.53 -10.65 -21.68
CA PRO A 22 -2.99 -12.03 -21.68
C PRO A 22 -2.69 -12.72 -20.33
N LEU A 23 -3.60 -13.60 -19.91
CA LEU A 23 -3.53 -14.34 -18.64
C LEU A 23 -2.23 -15.15 -18.49
N GLU A 24 -1.74 -15.70 -19.60
CA GLU A 24 -0.55 -16.55 -19.65
C GLU A 24 0.74 -15.79 -19.30
N GLY A 25 0.73 -14.46 -19.42
CA GLY A 25 1.88 -13.60 -19.12
C GLY A 25 2.11 -13.38 -17.62
N PHE A 26 1.15 -13.75 -16.76
CA PHE A 26 1.23 -13.46 -15.33
C PHE A 26 1.81 -14.63 -14.52
N THR A 27 2.80 -14.32 -13.67
CA THR A 27 3.36 -15.22 -12.66
C THR A 27 3.05 -14.70 -11.25
N LYS A 28 3.34 -15.49 -10.22
CA LYS A 28 3.14 -15.08 -8.81
C LYS A 28 4.00 -13.86 -8.45
N GLU A 29 5.14 -13.73 -9.11
CA GLU A 29 6.16 -12.73 -8.91
C GLU A 29 5.93 -11.46 -9.73
N THR A 30 4.95 -11.45 -10.64
CA THR A 30 4.61 -10.27 -11.46
C THR A 30 4.38 -9.05 -10.58
N ILE A 31 5.18 -8.01 -10.80
CA ILE A 31 5.19 -6.76 -10.05
C ILE A 31 4.22 -5.78 -10.71
N ILE A 32 3.21 -5.32 -9.95
CA ILE A 32 2.09 -4.52 -10.47
C ILE A 32 2.53 -3.26 -11.23
N ASN A 33 3.48 -2.49 -10.71
CA ASN A 33 3.86 -1.23 -11.33
C ASN A 33 4.99 -1.35 -12.35
N HIS A 34 5.79 -2.41 -12.29
CA HIS A 34 6.97 -2.57 -13.14
C HIS A 34 6.70 -3.49 -14.33
N ASP A 35 6.09 -4.65 -14.08
CA ASP A 35 5.91 -5.67 -15.12
C ASP A 35 4.63 -5.44 -15.94
N LEU A 36 3.69 -4.67 -15.40
CA LEU A 36 2.46 -4.26 -16.09
C LEU A 36 2.57 -2.88 -16.74
N ASP A 37 3.76 -2.25 -16.70
CA ASP A 37 4.05 -0.92 -17.25
C ASP A 37 3.06 0.18 -16.80
N LEU A 38 2.56 0.06 -15.56
CA LEU A 38 1.62 1.02 -15.00
C LEU A 38 2.34 2.23 -14.45
N THR A 39 1.87 3.42 -14.81
CA THR A 39 2.27 4.65 -14.14
C THR A 39 1.88 4.61 -12.66
N PHE A 40 2.48 5.47 -11.84
CA PHE A 40 2.15 5.54 -10.42
C PHE A 40 0.65 5.79 -10.16
N SER A 41 0.01 6.65 -10.97
CA SER A 41 -1.42 6.94 -10.89
C SER A 41 -2.29 5.74 -11.26
N GLU A 42 -1.90 5.00 -12.30
CA GLU A 42 -2.62 3.78 -12.71
C GLU A 42 -2.45 2.65 -11.70
N ALA A 43 -1.25 2.49 -11.13
CA ALA A 43 -1.01 1.53 -10.06
C ALA A 43 -1.85 1.86 -8.81
N TYR A 44 -2.02 3.14 -8.47
CA TYR A 44 -2.90 3.55 -7.38
C TYR A 44 -4.37 3.24 -7.69
N TYR A 45 -4.82 3.54 -8.91
CA TYR A 45 -6.18 3.21 -9.35
C TYR A 45 -6.43 1.70 -9.37
N TYR A 46 -5.46 0.91 -9.81
CA TYR A 46 -5.51 -0.55 -9.74
C TYR A 46 -5.69 -1.06 -8.31
N ILE A 47 -4.94 -0.51 -7.35
CA ILE A 47 -5.02 -0.88 -5.93
C ILE A 47 -6.39 -0.54 -5.36
N ASP A 48 -6.97 0.60 -5.72
CA ASP A 48 -8.32 1.00 -5.29
C ASP A 48 -9.40 0.04 -5.84
N GLN A 49 -9.32 -0.28 -7.14
CA GLN A 49 -10.23 -1.25 -7.77
C GLN A 49 -10.08 -2.65 -7.17
N PHE A 50 -8.85 -3.06 -6.85
CA PHE A 50 -8.58 -4.31 -6.14
C PHE A 50 -9.20 -4.32 -4.75
N SER A 51 -9.02 -3.24 -3.98
CA SER A 51 -9.58 -3.07 -2.64
C SER A 51 -11.10 -3.25 -2.66
N PHE A 52 -11.77 -2.58 -3.60
CA PHE A 52 -13.21 -2.68 -3.78
C PHE A 52 -13.65 -4.09 -4.21
N ARG A 53 -12.98 -4.68 -5.21
CA ARG A 53 -13.36 -5.99 -5.77
C ARG A 53 -13.22 -7.12 -4.76
N PHE A 54 -12.17 -7.10 -3.95
CA PHE A 54 -11.86 -8.16 -2.98
C PHE A 54 -12.28 -7.81 -1.55
N ALA A 55 -12.95 -6.67 -1.34
CA ALA A 55 -13.37 -6.16 -0.04
C ALA A 55 -12.23 -6.14 0.99
N VAL A 56 -11.08 -5.58 0.59
CA VAL A 56 -9.88 -5.48 1.43
C VAL A 56 -9.44 -4.04 1.60
N ASP A 57 -9.00 -3.67 2.80
CA ASP A 57 -8.38 -2.36 3.03
C ASP A 57 -6.89 -2.42 2.66
N MET A 58 -6.57 -2.12 1.40
CA MET A 58 -5.18 -2.07 0.95
C MET A 58 -4.36 -1.01 1.69
N ASN A 59 -4.96 0.09 2.17
CA ASN A 59 -4.21 1.09 2.92
C ASN A 59 -3.71 0.51 4.24
N TYR A 60 -4.53 -0.28 4.94
CA TYR A 60 -4.09 -0.98 6.14
C TYR A 60 -2.90 -1.91 5.85
N PHE A 61 -2.98 -2.75 4.81
CA PHE A 61 -1.90 -3.69 4.50
C PHE A 61 -0.63 -3.02 3.99
N LEU A 62 -0.76 -2.02 3.11
CA LEU A 62 0.38 -1.22 2.67
C LEU A 62 1.01 -0.51 3.87
N LEU A 63 0.26 0.16 4.73
CA LEU A 63 0.83 0.78 5.93
C LEU A 63 1.49 -0.26 6.86
N ASN A 64 0.89 -1.45 7.01
CA ASN A 64 1.43 -2.49 7.86
C ASN A 64 2.75 -3.08 7.30
N ASP A 65 2.81 -3.34 6.00
CA ASP A 65 4.03 -3.84 5.36
C ASP A 65 5.10 -2.74 5.19
N TYR A 66 4.70 -1.48 5.09
CA TYR A 66 5.61 -0.33 4.94
C TYR A 66 6.20 0.13 6.28
N PHE A 67 5.44 0.03 7.37
CA PHE A 67 5.81 0.62 8.66
C PHE A 67 5.93 -0.38 9.81
N TYR A 68 5.42 -1.60 9.68
CA TYR A 68 5.11 -2.46 10.84
C TYR A 68 5.88 -3.79 10.92
N GLN A 69 7.06 -3.89 10.29
CA GLN A 69 8.07 -4.81 10.82
C GLN A 69 8.84 -4.15 11.98
N GLY A 70 8.18 -4.03 13.15
CA GLY A 70 8.91 -4.21 14.40
C GLY A 70 8.85 -3.17 15.52
N THR A 71 8.12 -2.05 15.47
CA THR A 71 8.05 -1.16 16.67
C THR A 71 6.74 -0.41 16.84
N LYS A 72 6.26 -0.32 18.10
CA LYS A 72 5.17 0.57 18.57
C LYS A 72 5.41 2.08 18.31
N LEU A 73 6.54 2.44 17.69
CA LEU A 73 6.94 3.80 17.35
C LEU A 73 6.40 4.23 15.97
N ALA A 74 6.03 3.29 15.09
CA ALA A 74 5.49 3.58 13.76
C ALA A 74 4.16 4.36 13.83
N ASP A 75 3.27 3.99 14.75
CA ASP A 75 2.03 4.72 15.04
C ASP A 75 2.28 6.18 15.42
N SER A 76 3.30 6.40 16.26
CA SER A 76 3.72 7.74 16.70
C SER A 76 4.29 8.57 15.55
N PHE A 77 4.92 7.93 14.56
CA PHE A 77 5.51 8.62 13.41
C PHE A 77 4.46 8.98 12.35
N VAL A 78 3.50 8.09 12.09
CA VAL A 78 2.31 8.38 11.26
C VAL A 78 1.49 9.49 11.91
N ALA A 79 1.29 9.44 13.23
CA ALA A 79 0.66 10.52 13.97
C ALA A 79 1.44 11.84 13.85
N LEU A 80 2.77 11.82 13.93
CA LEU A 80 3.61 13.01 13.77
C LEU A 80 3.55 13.57 12.33
N TYR A 81 3.53 12.72 11.31
CA TYR A 81 3.38 13.12 9.91
C TYR A 81 2.01 13.75 9.64
N LEU A 82 0.93 13.10 10.09
CA LEU A 82 -0.44 13.61 9.97
C LEU A 82 -0.61 14.92 10.76
N LEU A 83 -0.03 15.02 11.96
CA LEU A 83 -0.01 16.25 12.75
C LEU A 83 0.75 17.36 12.01
N THR A 84 1.89 17.05 11.39
CA THR A 84 2.67 18.01 10.61
C THR A 84 1.86 18.51 9.41
N LEU A 85 1.23 17.61 8.66
CA LEU A 85 0.36 17.92 7.52
C LEU A 85 -0.85 18.78 7.94
N CYS A 86 -1.42 18.50 9.11
CA CYS A 86 -2.50 19.28 9.72
C CYS A 86 -2.01 20.67 10.17
N LEU A 87 -0.80 20.78 10.72
CA LEU A 87 -0.19 22.07 11.08
C LEU A 87 0.19 22.90 9.84
N THR A 88 0.62 22.25 8.74
CA THR A 88 0.92 22.93 7.46
C THR A 88 -0.29 23.55 6.80
N THR A 89 -1.49 23.00 7.05
CA THR A 89 -2.75 23.50 6.47
C THR A 89 -3.40 24.60 7.31
N ILE A 90 -3.03 24.71 8.59
CA ILE A 90 -3.62 25.69 9.54
C ILE A 90 -2.72 26.92 9.74
N TYR A 91 -1.39 26.83 9.61
CA TYR A 91 -0.49 27.97 9.88
C TYR A 91 0.80 28.01 9.02
N LEU A 92 1.01 29.20 8.43
CA LEU A 92 2.28 29.91 8.19
C LEU A 92 3.26 29.46 7.09
N ASP A 93 3.68 30.47 6.32
CA ASP A 93 4.98 30.68 5.69
C ASP A 93 5.84 29.42 5.43
N MET A 94 6.02 29.11 4.14
CA MET A 94 6.81 28.00 3.60
C MET A 94 8.13 27.64 4.33
N PRO A 95 8.94 28.59 4.87
CA PRO A 95 10.20 28.21 5.53
C PRO A 95 10.03 27.39 6.82
N ILE A 96 9.02 27.67 7.66
CA ILE A 96 8.83 26.96 8.94
C ILE A 96 8.37 25.53 8.69
N THR A 97 7.50 25.38 7.69
CA THR A 97 6.97 24.10 7.23
C THR A 97 8.07 23.16 6.74
N MET A 98 9.01 23.70 5.94
CA MET A 98 10.14 22.93 5.43
C MET A 98 11.07 22.47 6.55
N LEU A 99 11.28 23.31 7.57
CA LEU A 99 12.13 23.01 8.73
C LEU A 99 11.52 21.91 9.62
N LEU A 100 10.20 21.93 9.84
CA LEU A 100 9.47 20.89 10.56
C LEU A 100 9.48 19.55 9.82
N LEU A 101 9.39 19.56 8.49
CA LEU A 101 9.49 18.35 7.67
C LEU A 101 10.90 17.74 7.77
N LEU A 102 11.94 18.56 7.63
CA LEU A 102 13.33 18.12 7.75
C LEU A 102 13.65 17.60 9.15
N PHE A 103 13.14 18.26 10.20
CA PHE A 103 13.29 17.81 11.58
C PHE A 103 12.61 16.46 11.81
N SER A 104 11.39 16.28 11.29
CA SER A 104 10.66 15.02 11.38
C SER A 104 11.40 13.88 10.69
N ILE A 105 11.96 14.11 9.49
CA ILE A 105 12.79 13.14 8.75
C ILE A 105 14.08 12.80 9.51
N ALA A 106 14.74 13.80 10.10
CA ALA A 106 15.95 13.60 10.90
C ALA A 106 15.66 12.80 12.18
N LEU A 107 14.54 13.10 12.84
CA LEU A 107 14.06 12.40 14.02
C LEU A 107 13.73 10.94 13.70
N ALA A 108 13.09 10.67 12.54
CA ALA A 108 12.87 9.31 12.04
C ALA A 108 14.19 8.53 11.94
N LYS A 109 15.18 9.12 11.28
CA LYS A 109 16.49 8.48 11.09
C LYS A 109 17.21 8.20 12.41
N LEU A 110 17.11 9.11 13.38
CA LEU A 110 17.67 8.97 14.74
C LEU A 110 17.05 7.81 15.52
N PHE A 111 15.74 7.56 15.36
CA PHE A 111 15.05 6.44 15.99
C PHE A 111 15.19 5.11 15.21
N GLY A 112 16.06 5.06 14.21
CA GLY A 112 16.30 3.84 13.43
C GLY A 112 15.19 3.53 12.42
N PHE A 113 14.30 4.49 12.12
CA PHE A 113 13.41 4.39 10.98
C PHE A 113 14.24 4.50 9.71
N THR A 114 14.68 3.34 9.24
CA THR A 114 15.05 3.20 7.85
C THR A 114 13.76 3.21 7.06
N VAL A 115 13.55 4.25 6.25
CA VAL A 115 12.55 4.23 5.19
C VAL A 115 12.99 3.11 4.26
N ARG A 116 12.55 1.88 4.53
CA ARG A 116 12.83 0.76 3.65
C ARG A 116 12.05 1.03 2.38
N LYS A 117 12.71 0.84 1.23
CA LYS A 117 11.99 0.81 -0.05
C LYS A 117 10.86 -0.21 0.11
N PRO A 118 9.61 0.15 -0.21
CA PRO A 118 8.51 -0.79 -0.03
C PRO A 118 8.80 -2.05 -0.84
N PRO A 119 8.49 -3.24 -0.28
CA PRO A 119 8.57 -4.45 -1.07
C PRO A 119 7.68 -4.28 -2.31
N PRO A 120 8.12 -4.77 -3.48
CA PRO A 120 7.29 -4.71 -4.68
C PRO A 120 5.96 -5.42 -4.42
N ILE A 121 4.86 -4.82 -4.90
CA ILE A 121 3.54 -5.43 -4.82
C ILE A 121 3.47 -6.45 -5.94
N THR A 122 3.53 -7.73 -5.59
CA THR A 122 3.40 -8.85 -6.53
C THR A 122 1.99 -9.44 -6.51
N LEU A 123 1.64 -10.26 -7.51
CA LEU A 123 0.36 -10.99 -7.49
C LEU A 123 0.25 -11.93 -6.29
N GLU A 124 1.33 -12.59 -5.87
CA GLU A 124 1.35 -13.38 -4.63
C GLU A 124 1.07 -12.53 -3.39
N HIS A 125 1.58 -11.30 -3.38
CA HIS A 125 1.28 -10.36 -2.30
C HIS A 125 -0.23 -10.08 -2.25
N LEU A 126 -0.84 -9.80 -3.39
CA LEU A 126 -2.29 -9.58 -3.49
C LEU A 126 -3.10 -10.81 -3.09
N VAL A 127 -2.66 -12.02 -3.44
CA VAL A 127 -3.29 -13.29 -2.99
C VAL A 127 -3.29 -13.35 -1.46
N ARG A 128 -2.14 -13.10 -0.82
CA ARG A 128 -2.03 -13.12 0.65
C ARG A 128 -2.91 -12.04 1.31
N ILE A 129 -3.00 -10.86 0.71
CA ILE A 129 -3.87 -9.78 1.21
C ILE A 129 -5.33 -10.16 1.07
N ALA A 130 -5.76 -10.62 -0.10
CA ALA A 130 -7.14 -11.04 -0.35
C ALA A 130 -7.53 -12.24 0.55
N GLU A 131 -6.62 -13.17 0.79
CA GLU A 131 -6.85 -14.28 1.72
C GLU A 131 -7.04 -13.81 3.17
N LYS A 132 -6.22 -12.86 3.63
CA LYS A 132 -6.33 -12.27 4.98
C LYS A 132 -7.54 -11.34 5.12
N GLY A 133 -7.83 -10.57 4.07
CA GLY A 133 -8.83 -9.51 4.07
C GLY A 133 -10.27 -9.99 3.84
N ARG A 134 -10.48 -11.21 3.30
CA ARG A 134 -11.81 -11.86 3.21
C ARG A 134 -12.56 -12.00 4.55
N TRP A 135 -11.91 -11.72 5.69
CA TRP A 135 -12.49 -11.74 7.04
C TRP A 135 -12.84 -10.35 7.60
N ILE A 136 -12.57 -9.27 6.87
CA ILE A 136 -13.05 -7.94 7.26
C ILE A 136 -14.47 -7.84 6.71
N GLU A 137 -15.46 -8.23 7.52
CA GLU A 137 -16.87 -8.00 7.21
C GLU A 137 -17.08 -6.55 6.75
N PRO A 138 -17.99 -6.30 5.79
CA PRO A 138 -18.21 -4.99 5.17
C PRO A 138 -18.83 -3.93 6.11
N HIS A 139 -18.68 -4.08 7.43
CA HIS A 139 -19.19 -3.15 8.43
C HIS A 139 -18.50 -1.76 8.43
N TYR A 140 -17.53 -1.52 7.55
CA TYR A 140 -16.84 -0.23 7.38
C TYR A 140 -17.09 0.45 6.03
N LEU A 141 -18.00 -0.05 5.19
CA LEU A 141 -18.34 0.55 3.87
C LEU A 141 -19.68 1.32 3.86
N LEU A 142 -20.05 1.95 4.99
CA LEU A 142 -21.19 2.88 5.07
C LEU A 142 -20.72 4.30 5.41
#